data_AF-A0A9P5SBJ3-F1
#
_entry.id   AF-A0A9P5SBJ3-F1
#
_cell.length_a   1.000
_cell.length_b   1.000
_cell.length_c   1.000
_cell.angle_alpha   90.00
_cell.angle_beta   90.00
_cell.angle_gamma   90.00
#
_symmetry.space_group_name_H-M   'P 1'
#
loop_
_entity.id
_entity.type
_entity.pdbx_description
1 polymer ?
#
loop_
_entity_poly.entity_id
_entity_poly.type
_entity_poly.pdbx_seq_one_letter_code
_entity_poly.pdbx_strand_id
1 'polypeptide(L)' 'MIPSKPLCVESFQEYPPLGRFAVRDMRQTVAVGVIKSVEKTDGKGGKTTKSAVKAGGKK' A
#
# COMPACT_ATOMS: atom_id res chain seq x y z
N MET A 1 8.24 8.50 7.55
CA MET A 1 7.34 7.70 8.41
C MET A 1 7.49 6.24 8.02
N ILE A 2 7.92 5.37 8.93
CA ILE A 2 8.13 3.95 8.65
C ILE A 2 6.95 3.18 9.27
N PRO A 3 6.18 2.41 8.48
CA PRO A 3 5.09 1.63 9.03
C PRO A 3 5.63 0.47 9.89
N SER A 4 5.00 0.20 11.03
CA SER A 4 5.36 -0.92 11.91
C SER A 4 4.82 -2.28 11.44
N LYS A 5 3.82 -2.28 10.55
CA LYS A 5 3.22 -3.46 9.92
C LYS A 5 3.27 -3.31 8.40
N PRO A 6 3.31 -4.42 7.63
CA PRO A 6 3.21 -4.36 6.18
C PRO A 6 1.96 -3.58 5.76
N LEU A 7 2.15 -2.55 4.95
CA LEU A 7 1.13 -1.58 4.58
C LEU A 7 1.34 -1.18 3.13
N CYS A 8 0.30 -1.31 2.30
CA CYS A 8 0.32 -0.88 0.91
C CYS A 8 -0.24 0.54 0.81
N VAL A 9 0.60 1.49 0.40
CA VAL A 9 0.25 2.89 0.12
C VAL A 9 0.83 3.30 -1.21
N GLU A 10 0.19 4.27 -1.84
CA GLU A 10 0.59 4.81 -3.14
C GLU A 10 0.70 6.32 -3.09
N SER A 11 1.35 6.90 -4.10
CA SER A 11 1.42 8.36 -4.23
C SER A 11 0.02 8.95 -4.48
N PHE A 12 -0.25 10.12 -3.94
CA PHE A 12 -1.54 10.80 -4.13
C PHE A 12 -1.81 11.15 -5.60
N GLN A 13 -0.77 11.43 -6.38
CA GLN A 13 -0.91 11.79 -7.80
C GLN A 13 -1.32 10.59 -8.65
N GLU A 14 -0.81 9.40 -8.35
CA GLU A 14 -1.08 8.18 -9.12
C GLU A 14 -2.37 7.49 -8.65
N TYR A 15 -2.55 7.39 -7.33
CA TYR A 15 -3.75 6.79 -6.73
C TYR A 15 -4.27 7.66 -5.58
N PRO A 16 -5.09 8.70 -5.89
CA PRO A 16 -5.62 9.63 -4.89
C PRO A 16 -6.32 9.00 -3.67
N PRO A 17 -7.09 7.90 -3.82
CA PRO A 17 -7.71 7.24 -2.68
C PRO A 17 -6.71 6.59 -1.70
N LEU A 18 -5.59 6.07 -2.20
CA LEU A 18 -4.57 5.38 -1.39
C LEU A 18 -3.50 6.34 -0.84
N GLY A 19 -3.38 7.52 -1.42
CA GLY A 19 -2.43 8.55 -0.98
C GLY A 19 -2.93 9.47 0.13
N ARG A 20 -4.15 9.31 0.64
CA ARG A 20 -4.71 10.11 1.75
C ARG A 20 -4.66 9.32 3.05
N PHE A 21 -4.20 9.93 4.13
CA PHE A 21 -4.17 9.26 5.44
C PHE A 21 -4.62 10.20 6.56
N ALA A 22 -5.15 9.59 7.62
CA ALA A 22 -5.51 10.25 8.86
C ALA A 22 -4.67 9.67 10.00
N VAL A 23 -4.11 10.53 10.84
CA VAL A 23 -3.41 10.14 12.05
C VAL A 23 -4.41 10.19 13.20
N ARG A 24 -4.57 9.07 13.91
CA ARG A 24 -5.48 8.96 15.04
C ARG A 24 -4.70 8.68 16.32
N ASP A 25 -5.03 9.41 17.37
CA ASP A 25 -4.58 9.13 18.73
C ASP A 25 -5.78 9.22 19.67
N MET A 26 -5.89 8.30 20.63
CA MET A 26 -6.99 8.23 21.61
C MET A 26 -8.40 8.51 21.04
N ARG A 27 -8.77 7.82 19.96
CA ARG A 27 -10.06 7.94 19.21
C ARG A 27 -10.27 9.26 18.47
N GLN A 28 -9.39 10.24 18.63
CA GLN A 28 -9.45 11.53 17.94
C GLN A 28 -8.51 11.55 16.72
N THR A 29 -8.81 12.41 15.75
CA THR A 29 -7.93 12.63 14.59
C THR A 29 -7.00 13.79 14.91
N VAL A 30 -5.71 13.50 15.02
CA VAL A 30 -4.67 14.50 15.37
C VAL A 30 -4.07 15.18 14.14
N ALA A 31 -4.10 14.52 12.98
CA ALA A 31 -3.61 15.10 11.72
C ALA A 31 -4.25 14.44 10.50
N VAL A 32 -4.19 15.14 9.37
CA VAL A 32 -4.54 14.64 8.03
C VAL A 32 -3.40 14.96 7.06
N GLY A 33 -3.15 14.08 6.09
CA GLY A 33 -2.03 14.26 5.15
C GLY A 33 -2.21 13.54 3.82
N VAL A 34 -1.34 13.91 2.88
CA VAL A 34 -1.22 13.29 1.55
C VAL A 34 0.19 12.77 1.31
N ILE A 35 0.31 11.63 0.63
CA ILE A 35 1.56 10.95 0.32
C ILE A 35 2.12 11.53 -0.99
N LYS A 36 3.34 12.07 -0.93
CA LYS A 36 4.03 12.65 -2.10
C LYS A 36 4.79 11.60 -2.90
N SER A 37 5.56 10.75 -2.22
CA SER A 37 6.35 9.68 -2.81
C SER A 37 6.31 8.44 -1.92
N VAL A 38 6.49 7.27 -2.51
CA VAL A 38 6.57 5.97 -1.81
C VAL A 38 7.77 5.21 -2.35
N GLU A 39 8.65 4.75 -1.45
CA GLU A 39 9.66 3.75 -1.77
C GLU A 39 9.02 2.37 -1.68
N LYS A 40 8.76 1.75 -2.84
CA LYS A 40 8.12 0.44 -2.91
C LYS A 40 9.14 -0.63 -2.53
N THR A 41 8.90 -1.30 -1.42
CA THR A 41 9.63 -2.52 -1.08
C THR A 41 8.97 -3.70 -1.76
N ASP A 42 9.74 -4.50 -2.51
CA ASP A 42 9.32 -5.82 -2.98
C ASP A 42 9.18 -6.74 -1.76
N GLY A 43 8.02 -6.64 -1.09
CA GLY A 43 7.66 -7.58 -0.03
C GLY A 43 7.79 -9.00 -0.57
N LYS A 44 8.42 -9.89 0.20
CA LYS A 44 8.62 -11.30 -0.14
C LYS A 44 7.40 -11.83 -0.89
N GLY A 45 7.61 -12.15 -2.17
CA GLY A 45 6.55 -12.50 -3.11
C GLY A 45 5.52 -13.43 -2.47
N GLY A 46 4.27 -12.98 -2.44
CA GLY A 46 3.16 -13.76 -1.91
C GLY A 46 3.11 -15.14 -2.58
N LYS A 47 2.71 -16.16 -1.82
CA LYS A 47 2.61 -17.54 -2.32
C LYS A 47 1.69 -17.59 -3.54
N THR A 48 2.26 -17.86 -4.70
CA THR A 48 1.54 -17.88 -5.97
C THR A 48 0.59 -19.08 -6.01
N THR A 49 -0.67 -18.85 -6.40
CA THR A 49 -1.65 -19.94 -6.50
C THR A 49 -1.46 -20.71 -7.82
N LYS A 50 -1.81 -22.00 -7.83
CA LYS A 50 -1.75 -22.84 -9.05
C LYS A 50 -2.55 -22.22 -10.21
N SER A 51 -3.66 -21.55 -9.92
CA SER A 51 -4.50 -20.87 -10.91
C SER A 51 -3.79 -19.66 -11.53
N ALA A 52 -3.02 -18.90 -10.75
CA ALA A 52 -2.26 -17.75 -11.25
C ALA A 52 -1.12 -18.20 -12.20
N VAL A 53 -0.44 -19.31 -11.88
CA VAL A 53 0.58 -19.91 -12.76
C VAL A 53 -0.04 -20.36 -14.09
N LYS A 54 -1.22 -20.99 -14.04
CA LYS A 54 -1.94 -21.44 -15.24
C LYS A 54 -2.44 -20.30 -16.11
N ALA A 55 -2.78 -19.15 -15.53
CA ALA A 55 -3.22 -17.97 -16.28
C ALA A 55 -2.05 -17.22 -16.95
N GLY A 56 -0.89 -17.15 -16.30
CA GLY A 56 0.31 -16.51 -16.86
C GLY A 56 0.90 -17.24 -18.07
N GLY A 57 0.74 -18.57 -18.13
CA GLY A 57 1.16 -19.40 -19.27
C GLY A 57 0.17 -19.43 -20.44
N LYS A 58 -0.90 -18.63 -20.41
CA LYS A 58 -1.94 -18.58 -21.45
C LYS A 58 -1.83 -17.34 -22.35
N LYS A 59 -0.63 -16.77 -22.46
CA LYS A 59 -0.26 -15.82 -23.52
C LYS A 59 0.30 -16.58 -24.70
#